data_AF-H9FKS0-F1
#
_entry.id   AF-H9FKS0-F1
#
_cell.length_a   1.000
_cell.length_b   1.000
_cell.length_c   1.000
_cell.angle_alpha   90.00
_cell.angle_beta   90.00
_cell.angle_gamma   90.00
#
_symmetry.space_group_name_H-M   'P 1'
#
loop_
_entity.id
_entity.type
_entity.pdbx_description
1 polymer ?
#
loop_
_entity_poly.entity_id
_entity_poly.type
_entity_poly.pdbx_seq_one_letter_code
_entity_poly.pdbx_strand_id
1 'polypeptide(L)'
;AVKMLPTFVRSTPDGTEHGEFLALDLGGTNFRVLWVKVTDNGLQKVEMENQIYAIPEDIMRGSGTQLFDHIAECLANFMDKLQIK
;
A
#
# COMPACT_ATOMS: atom_id res chain seq x y z
N ALA A 1 -21.57 -8.39 18.02
CA ALA A 1 -22.53 -8.05 16.97
C ALA A 1 -21.78 -7.83 15.65
N VAL A 2 -22.33 -8.26 14.52
CA VAL A 2 -21.72 -8.10 13.19
C VAL A 2 -22.05 -6.70 12.64
N LYS A 3 -21.06 -5.95 12.14
CA LYS A 3 -21.19 -4.52 11.81
C LYS A 3 -21.61 -4.19 10.38
N MET A 4 -21.34 -5.07 9.41
CA MET A 4 -21.72 -4.88 7.99
C MET A 4 -21.35 -3.49 7.41
N LEU A 5 -20.11 -3.06 7.64
CA LEU A 5 -19.65 -1.73 7.20
C LEU A 5 -19.51 -1.66 5.67
N PRO A 6 -19.97 -0.59 5.00
CA PRO A 6 -19.80 -0.41 3.56
C PRO A 6 -18.33 -0.10 3.21
N THR A 7 -17.82 -0.71 2.13
CA THR A 7 -16.43 -0.55 1.67
C THR A 7 -16.27 0.62 0.67
N PHE A 8 -17.38 1.16 0.17
CA PHE A 8 -17.42 2.14 -0.93
C PHE A 8 -16.86 1.67 -2.28
N VAL A 9 -16.51 0.39 -2.43
CA VAL A 9 -16.22 -0.25 -3.72
C VAL A 9 -17.55 -0.67 -4.36
N ARG A 10 -17.85 -0.11 -5.53
CA ARG A 10 -19.18 -0.24 -6.18
C ARG A 10 -19.22 -1.20 -7.36
N SER A 11 -18.06 -1.64 -7.84
CA SER A 11 -17.91 -2.59 -8.94
C SER A 11 -16.62 -3.39 -8.78
N THR A 12 -16.58 -4.56 -9.40
CA THR A 12 -15.35 -5.33 -9.59
C THR A 12 -14.55 -4.78 -10.76
N PRO A 13 -13.26 -5.13 -10.90
CA PRO A 13 -12.47 -4.75 -12.06
C PRO A 13 -13.13 -5.14 -13.40
N ASP A 14 -13.03 -4.28 -14.41
CA ASP A 14 -13.61 -4.49 -15.75
C ASP A 14 -12.56 -4.65 -16.86
N GLY A 15 -11.27 -4.60 -16.51
CA GLY A 15 -10.16 -4.75 -17.43
C GLY A 15 -9.67 -3.43 -18.04
N THR A 16 -10.36 -2.31 -17.79
CA THR A 16 -9.95 -0.98 -18.26
C THR A 16 -8.96 -0.30 -17.31
N GLU A 17 -8.64 -0.93 -16.16
CA GLU A 17 -7.68 -0.40 -15.21
C GLU A 17 -6.29 -0.33 -15.84
N HIS A 18 -5.67 0.83 -15.70
CA HIS A 18 -4.32 1.07 -16.16
C HIS A 18 -3.67 2.14 -15.29
N GLY A 19 -2.35 2.08 -15.18
CA GLY A 19 -1.56 3.06 -14.46
C GLY A 19 -0.67 2.43 -13.40
N GLU A 20 -0.03 3.31 -12.64
CA GLU A 20 0.88 2.95 -11.58
C GLU A 20 0.30 3.40 -10.25
N PHE A 21 0.27 2.49 -9.28
CA PHE A 21 -0.39 2.69 -8.00
C PHE A 21 0.57 2.38 -6.87
N LEU A 22 0.56 3.22 -5.83
CA LEU A 22 1.17 2.89 -4.55
C LEU A 22 0.09 2.31 -3.63
N ALA A 23 0.40 1.20 -2.98
CA ALA A 23 -0.48 0.58 -2.00
C ALA A 23 0.27 0.35 -0.69
N LEU A 24 -0.48 0.49 0.40
CA LEU A 24 -0.01 0.33 1.76
C LEU A 24 -0.78 -0.82 2.41
N ASP A 25 -0.06 -1.79 2.98
CA ASP A 25 -0.65 -2.89 3.74
C ASP A 25 -0.17 -2.84 5.19
N LEU A 26 -1.12 -2.57 6.08
CA LEU A 26 -0.91 -2.41 7.52
C LEU A 26 -1.85 -3.38 8.26
N GLY A 27 -1.30 -4.46 8.80
CA GLY A 27 -2.10 -5.51 9.45
C GLY A 27 -1.56 -6.03 10.79
N GLY A 28 -0.36 -5.62 11.21
CA GLY A 28 0.27 -6.10 12.44
C GLY A 28 1.65 -5.50 12.65
N THR A 29 2.62 -6.32 13.09
CA THR A 29 4.01 -5.90 13.36
C THR A 29 4.80 -5.54 12.10
N ASN A 30 4.32 -5.97 10.93
CA ASN A 30 4.93 -5.69 9.64
C ASN A 30 3.99 -4.82 8.81
N PHE A 31 4.61 -3.88 8.10
CA PHE A 31 4.00 -2.99 7.14
C PHE A 31 4.62 -3.20 5.77
N ARG A 32 3.83 -3.11 4.70
CA ARG A 32 4.32 -3.25 3.33
C ARG A 32 3.98 -2.03 2.51
N VAL A 33 4.96 -1.54 1.77
CA VAL A 33 4.77 -0.59 0.68
C VAL A 33 4.84 -1.37 -0.63
N LEU A 34 3.89 -1.16 -1.53
CA LEU A 34 3.83 -1.81 -2.83
C LEU A 34 3.74 -0.76 -3.94
N TRP A 35 4.46 -0.99 -5.03
CA TRP A 35 4.28 -0.31 -6.31
C TRP A 35 3.69 -1.31 -7.30
N VAL A 36 2.47 -1.02 -7.74
CA VAL A 36 1.67 -1.89 -8.61
C VAL A 36 1.53 -1.21 -9.96
N LYS A 37 2.03 -1.84 -11.01
CA LYS A 37 1.90 -1.38 -12.40
C LYS A 37 0.87 -2.23 -13.11
N VAL A 38 -0.21 -1.60 -13.57
CA VAL A 38 -1.25 -2.24 -14.37
C VAL A 38 -1.12 -1.71 -15.78
N THR A 39 -0.74 -2.59 -16.72
CA THR A 39 -0.54 -2.23 -18.13
C THR A 39 -1.48 -3.01 -19.03
N ASP A 40 -2.02 -2.34 -20.03
CA ASP A 40 -2.74 -2.97 -21.12
C ASP A 40 -1.85 -3.08 -22.36
N ASN A 41 -1.26 -4.26 -22.56
CA ASN A 41 -0.48 -4.60 -23.76
C ASN A 41 -1.20 -5.67 -24.60
N GLY A 42 -2.54 -5.66 -24.64
CA GLY A 42 -3.35 -6.69 -25.30
C GLY A 42 -3.58 -7.96 -24.47
N LEU A 43 -2.87 -8.08 -23.34
CA LEU A 43 -3.16 -8.94 -22.20
C LEU A 43 -2.93 -8.08 -20.94
N GLN A 44 -3.92 -7.98 -20.06
CA GLN A 44 -3.79 -7.19 -18.83
C GLN A 44 -2.66 -7.79 -17.97
N LYS A 45 -1.58 -7.04 -17.79
CA LYS A 45 -0.40 -7.46 -17.01
C LYS A 45 -0.31 -6.62 -15.74
N VAL A 46 -0.11 -7.28 -14.62
CA VAL A 46 0.13 -6.66 -13.32
C VAL A 46 1.55 -7.00 -12.87
N GLU A 47 2.38 -5.97 -12.67
CA GLU A 47 3.72 -6.09 -12.09
C GLU A 47 3.72 -5.45 -10.70
N MET A 48 4.43 -6.07 -9.75
CA MET A 48 4.46 -5.61 -8.37
C MET A 48 5.87 -5.62 -7.80
N GLU A 49 6.30 -4.49 -7.27
CA GLU A 49 7.47 -4.37 -6.39
C GLU A 49 7.00 -4.05 -4.99
N ASN A 50 7.63 -4.62 -3.96
CA ASN A 50 7.25 -4.35 -2.58
C ASN A 50 8.43 -4.38 -1.62
N GLN A 51 8.28 -3.68 -0.50
CA GLN A 51 9.22 -3.72 0.61
C GLN A 51 8.47 -3.85 1.93
N ILE A 52 8.98 -4.75 2.79
CA ILE A 52 8.49 -4.94 4.15
C ILE A 52 9.31 -4.07 5.10
N TYR A 53 8.63 -3.37 5.99
CA TYR A 53 9.20 -2.60 7.08
C TYR A 53 8.63 -3.13 8.41
N ALA A 54 9.50 -3.24 9.41
CA ALA A 54 9.05 -3.53 10.77
C ALA A 54 8.43 -2.27 11.38
N ILE A 55 7.40 -2.46 12.22
CA ILE A 55 6.87 -1.41 13.09
C ILE A 55 7.38 -1.72 14.51
N PRO A 56 8.27 -0.89 15.07
CA PRO A 56 8.71 -1.01 16.46
C PRO A 56 7.53 -1.04 17.44
N GLU A 57 7.64 -1.81 18.52
CA GLU A 57 6.54 -2.01 19.48
C GLU A 57 6.12 -0.69 20.16
N ASP A 58 7.08 0.18 20.43
CA ASP A 58 6.89 1.52 20.99
C ASP A 58 6.15 2.45 20.01
N ILE A 59 6.38 2.32 18.71
CA ILE A 59 5.62 3.04 17.67
C ILE A 59 4.21 2.45 17.55
N MET A 60 4.08 1.13 17.53
CA MET A 60 2.79 0.43 17.41
C MET A 60 1.83 0.75 18.56
N ARG A 61 2.35 0.96 19.77
CA ARG A 61 1.58 1.36 20.97
C ARG A 61 1.66 2.85 21.27
N GLY A 62 2.36 3.62 20.44
CA GLY A 62 2.57 5.05 20.60
C GLY A 62 1.36 5.87 20.15
N SER A 63 1.60 7.15 19.86
CA SER A 63 0.58 8.02 19.30
C SER A 63 0.32 7.71 17.82
N GLY A 64 -0.89 8.03 17.35
CA GLY A 64 -1.20 7.93 15.93
C GLY A 64 -0.25 8.74 15.06
N THR A 65 0.17 9.93 15.52
CA THR A 65 1.18 10.76 14.82
C THR A 65 2.48 10.00 14.60
N GLN A 66 3.05 9.41 15.65
CA GLN A 66 4.30 8.62 15.52
C GLN A 66 4.16 7.45 14.55
N LEU A 67 3.01 6.76 14.56
CA LEU A 67 2.75 5.67 13.62
C LEU A 67 2.70 6.16 12.17
N PHE A 68 1.98 7.25 11.90
CA PHE A 68 1.87 7.80 10.55
C PHE A 68 3.17 8.47 10.07
N ASP A 69 3.97 9.05 10.96
CA ASP A 69 5.31 9.55 10.65
C ASP A 69 6.22 8.40 10.20
N HIS A 70 6.24 7.29 10.94
CA HIS A 70 7.00 6.08 10.56
C HIS A 70 6.56 5.52 9.20
N ILE A 71 5.24 5.47 8.94
CA ILE A 71 4.69 5.02 7.65
C ILE A 71 5.13 5.96 6.51
N ALA A 72 5.08 7.27 6.73
CA ALA A 72 5.51 8.26 5.75
C ALA A 72 7.01 8.16 5.43
N GLU A 73 7.85 7.95 6.45
CA GLU A 73 9.29 7.72 6.27
C GLU A 73 9.57 6.43 5.48
N CYS A 74 8.87 5.34 5.80
CA CYS A 74 8.99 4.08 5.06
C CYS A 74 8.58 4.25 3.59
N LEU A 75 7.48 4.95 3.33
CA LEU A 75 7.02 5.25 1.97
C LEU A 75 8.03 6.12 1.21
N ALA A 76 8.53 7.20 1.82
CA ALA A 76 9.54 8.07 1.20
C ALA A 76 10.80 7.27 0.85
N ASN A 77 11.29 6.45 1.78
CA ASN A 77 12.44 5.59 1.57
C ASN A 77 12.23 4.58 0.42
N PHE A 78 11.03 4.00 0.32
CA PHE A 78 10.68 3.08 -0.77
C PHE A 78 10.65 3.80 -2.13
N MET A 79 10.03 4.98 -2.19
CA MET A 79 9.97 5.81 -3.41
C MET A 79 11.36 6.23 -3.87
N ASP A 80 12.23 6.66 -2.96
CA ASP A 80 13.62 7.04 -3.26
C ASP A 80 14.42 5.85 -3.84
N LYS A 81 14.31 4.67 -3.22
CA LYS A 81 15.00 3.44 -3.67
C LYS A 81 14.60 3.03 -5.08
N LEU A 82 13.31 3.15 -5.40
CA LEU A 82 12.77 2.77 -6.70
C LEU A 82 12.73 3.92 -7.70
N GLN A 83 13.22 5.11 -7.32
CA GLN A 83 13.22 6.33 -8.12
C GLN A 83 11.81 6.69 -8.64
N ILE A 84 10.80 6.45 -7.81
CA ILE A 84 9.41 6.82 -8.07
C ILE A 84 9.28 8.32 -7.78
N LYS A 85 8.82 9.09 -8.77
CA LYS A 85 8.68 10.55 -8.68
C LYS A 85 7.35 10.97 -8.05
#